data_AF-A0A2E4DC34-F1
#
_entry.id   AF-A0A2E4DC34-F1
#
_cell.length_a   1.000
_cell.length_b   1.000
_cell.length_c   1.000
_cell.angle_alpha   90.00
_cell.angle_beta   90.00
_cell.angle_gamma   90.00
#
_symmetry.space_group_name_H-M   'P 1'
#
loop_
_entity.id
_entity.type
_entity.pdbx_description
1 polymer ?
#
loop_
_entity_poly.entity_id
_entity_poly.type
_entity_poly.pdbx_seq_one_letter_code
_entity_poly.pdbx_strand_id
1 'polypeptide(L)'
;MDLGNKLRGLFLDSKDEFQSFKKCYLKNKKIDSLALQVENKDHELISNFNHVSSKVLKQSESFIILEKLEKKNSILSHLLQAYIFMKNANKAQAEAKIKEVLSHPFDYYLLLAAKKRISTKELIRIYKYLLNAFLQDLNNSKLVQTLMFYLHHHTLGPFHDFLDDEFDYPESLSEIREFYGSYNFGLAFPMVWAPAINQLSSSQEYLNYIQKVKLPSKIKKDSSHLYLLKDVTKISLEKDMVLDHFKKLNKKCDLYSEYLVISMLDTENFYKYLDANSSLKIGIVTNRKRKFFKSLLDAHILEAFTVFKLLELGDESIDYFQYLVK
;
A
#
# COMPACT_ATOMS: atom_id res chain seq x y z
N MET A 1 3.30 -10.85 -19.95
CA MET A 1 3.86 -10.14 -18.78
C MET A 1 2.85 -9.09 -18.37
N ASP A 2 2.30 -9.24 -17.17
CA ASP A 2 1.14 -8.49 -16.68
C ASP A 2 1.56 -7.09 -16.19
N LEU A 3 1.31 -6.07 -17.02
CA LEU A 3 1.57 -4.65 -16.67
C LEU A 3 0.76 -4.21 -15.45
N GLY A 4 -0.39 -4.85 -15.18
CA GLY A 4 -1.29 -4.49 -14.08
C GLY A 4 -0.73 -4.74 -12.68
N ASN A 5 0.24 -5.64 -12.56
CA ASN A 5 0.94 -5.94 -11.31
C ASN A 5 2.19 -5.07 -11.09
N LYS A 6 2.67 -4.35 -12.10
CA LYS A 6 3.90 -3.53 -12.05
C LYS A 6 3.68 -2.06 -11.70
N LEU A 7 2.48 -1.62 -11.36
CA LEU A 7 2.20 -0.20 -11.07
C LEU A 7 1.71 0.02 -9.63
N ARG A 8 2.28 -0.72 -8.68
CA ARG A 8 2.20 -0.38 -7.25
C ARG A 8 3.48 0.35 -6.86
N GLY A 9 3.43 1.68 -6.85
CA GLY A 9 4.53 2.49 -6.41
C GLY A 9 4.13 3.95 -6.22
N LEU A 10 4.42 4.49 -5.03
CA LEU A 10 4.42 5.92 -4.69
C LEU A 10 5.39 6.77 -5.54
N PHE A 11 6.17 6.12 -6.41
CA PHE A 11 7.38 6.64 -7.03
C PHE A 11 7.50 6.22 -8.49
N LEU A 12 6.41 6.37 -9.26
CA LEU A 12 6.52 6.26 -10.71
C LEU A 12 7.28 7.48 -11.24
N ASP A 13 8.60 7.40 -11.16
CA ASP A 13 9.52 8.20 -11.97
C ASP A 13 10.19 7.31 -13.03
N SER A 14 9.51 6.24 -13.47
CA SER A 14 9.99 5.41 -14.57
C SER A 14 9.71 6.14 -15.89
N LYS A 15 10.52 7.17 -16.14
CA LYS A 15 10.61 7.87 -17.43
C LYS A 15 10.66 6.88 -18.59
N ASP A 16 11.20 5.68 -18.45
CA ASP A 16 11.41 4.75 -19.57
C ASP A 16 10.17 3.96 -20.01
N GLU A 17 9.33 3.51 -19.07
CA GLU A 17 8.03 2.89 -19.41
C GLU A 17 7.02 3.95 -19.89
N PHE A 18 7.05 5.14 -19.28
CA PHE A 18 6.30 6.29 -19.76
C PHE A 18 6.79 6.76 -21.13
N GLN A 19 8.10 6.81 -21.41
CA GLN A 19 8.65 7.18 -22.71
C GLN A 19 8.31 6.14 -23.78
N SER A 20 8.21 4.86 -23.41
CA SER A 20 7.79 3.80 -24.32
C SER A 20 6.30 3.90 -24.67
N PHE A 21 5.43 4.13 -23.68
CA PHE A 21 4.01 4.41 -23.89
C PHE A 21 3.78 5.73 -24.65
N LYS A 22 4.47 6.80 -24.24
CA LYS A 22 4.48 8.13 -24.86
C LYS A 22 4.98 8.07 -26.31
N LYS A 23 6.02 7.30 -26.64
CA LYS A 23 6.49 7.08 -28.03
C LYS A 23 5.47 6.31 -28.87
N CYS A 24 4.74 5.36 -28.29
CA CYS A 24 3.69 4.63 -28.98
C CYS A 24 2.44 5.50 -29.22
N TYR A 25 2.03 6.28 -28.23
CA TYR A 25 0.77 7.03 -28.25
C TYR A 25 0.90 8.43 -28.89
N LEU A 26 2.02 9.14 -28.67
CA LEU A 26 2.30 10.46 -29.28
C LEU A 26 2.76 10.39 -30.74
N LYS A 27 3.04 9.20 -31.28
CA LYS A 27 3.26 9.04 -32.74
C LYS A 27 2.04 9.50 -33.56
N ASN A 28 0.87 9.67 -32.93
CA ASN A 28 -0.38 9.99 -33.62
C ASN A 28 -1.01 11.35 -33.31
N LYS A 29 -0.62 12.13 -32.29
CA LYS A 29 -1.22 13.46 -32.05
C LYS A 29 -0.27 14.43 -31.32
N LYS A 30 -0.22 15.67 -31.80
CA LYS A 30 0.48 16.81 -31.18
C LYS A 30 -0.26 17.25 -29.92
N ILE A 31 0.46 17.41 -28.80
CA ILE A 31 -0.02 18.07 -27.59
C ILE A 31 0.99 19.17 -27.24
N ASP A 32 0.50 20.40 -27.14
CA ASP A 32 1.27 21.57 -26.69
C ASP A 32 1.45 21.55 -25.16
N SER A 33 2.65 21.87 -24.70
CA SER A 33 3.04 21.83 -23.30
C SER A 33 2.72 23.13 -22.57
N LEU A 34 1.88 23.07 -21.54
CA LEU A 34 1.73 24.10 -20.51
C LEU A 34 2.25 23.53 -19.19
N ALA A 35 3.38 24.05 -18.73
CA ALA A 35 3.95 23.78 -17.41
C ALA A 35 3.21 24.60 -16.35
N LEU A 36 2.80 23.98 -15.24
CA LEU A 36 2.18 24.66 -14.11
C LEU A 36 2.78 24.20 -12.79
N GLN A 37 3.18 25.20 -12.01
CA GLN A 37 3.85 25.20 -10.72
C GLN A 37 3.02 24.48 -9.64
N VAL A 38 3.69 23.68 -8.80
CA VAL A 38 3.13 23.14 -7.56
C VAL A 38 4.13 23.39 -6.43
N GLU A 39 3.82 24.35 -5.56
CA GLU A 39 4.58 24.64 -4.35
C GLU A 39 3.68 24.53 -3.10
N ASN A 40 4.31 24.08 -2.00
CA ASN A 40 4.01 24.43 -0.60
C ASN A 40 3.02 23.61 0.25
N LYS A 41 3.12 22.28 0.31
CA LYS A 41 2.58 21.51 1.47
C LYS A 41 3.48 20.43 2.07
N ASP A 42 4.68 20.20 1.52
CA ASP A 42 5.65 19.19 1.99
C ASP A 42 6.35 19.56 3.30
N HIS A 43 6.33 20.86 3.63
CA HIS A 43 7.09 21.43 4.74
C HIS A 43 6.80 20.81 6.10
N GLU A 44 5.57 20.42 6.43
CA GLU A 44 5.27 20.06 7.82
C GLU A 44 5.84 18.69 8.24
N LEU A 45 5.73 17.66 7.38
CA LEU A 45 6.25 16.33 7.72
C LEU A 45 7.78 16.33 7.68
N ILE A 46 8.36 17.01 6.68
CA ILE A 46 9.81 17.25 6.58
C ILE A 46 10.30 18.09 7.76
N SER A 47 9.57 19.14 8.15
CA SER A 47 9.91 20.00 9.29
C SER A 47 9.85 19.21 10.59
N ASN A 48 8.79 18.42 10.82
CA ASN A 48 8.71 17.54 11.98
C ASN A 48 9.88 16.55 12.00
N PHE A 49 10.19 15.92 10.86
CA PHE A 49 11.35 15.03 10.75
C PHE A 49 12.65 15.75 11.10
N ASN A 50 12.96 16.86 10.42
CA ASN A 50 14.18 17.64 10.64
C ASN A 50 14.28 18.14 12.10
N HIS A 51 13.15 18.49 12.71
CA HIS A 51 13.09 18.92 14.11
C HIS A 51 13.36 17.76 15.08
N VAL A 52 12.78 16.59 14.84
CA VAL A 52 12.96 15.40 15.69
C VAL A 52 14.37 14.82 15.51
N SER A 53 14.93 14.86 14.30
CA SER A 53 16.24 14.29 13.99
C SER A 53 17.40 15.16 14.51
N SER A 54 17.24 16.49 14.54
CA SER A 54 18.32 17.43 14.89
C SER A 54 18.53 17.66 16.38
N LYS A 55 17.56 17.35 17.25
CA LYS A 55 17.67 17.59 18.70
C LYS A 55 17.00 16.52 19.55
N VAL A 56 17.33 16.52 20.83
CA VAL A 56 16.58 15.80 21.87
C VAL A 56 15.32 16.60 22.16
N LEU A 57 14.15 15.97 22.05
CA LEU A 57 12.87 16.63 22.30
C LEU A 57 12.50 16.55 23.78
N LYS A 58 11.90 17.62 24.29
CA LYS A 58 11.19 17.54 25.58
C LYS A 58 9.93 16.69 25.40
N GLN A 59 9.51 15.99 26.45
CA GLN A 59 8.35 15.10 26.40
C GLN A 59 7.06 15.81 25.92
N SER A 60 6.84 17.06 26.35
CA SER A 60 5.72 17.88 25.90
C SER A 60 5.77 18.22 24.40
N GLU A 61 6.96 18.50 23.87
CA GLU A 61 7.16 18.73 22.43
C GLU A 61 6.91 17.46 21.63
N SER A 62 7.42 16.31 22.11
CA SER A 62 7.15 15.01 21.48
C SER A 62 5.65 14.73 21.41
N PHE A 63 4.91 14.96 22.50
CA PHE A 63 3.47 14.73 22.54
C PHE A 63 2.71 15.54 21.48
N ILE A 64 3.00 16.85 21.38
CA ILE A 64 2.38 17.73 20.36
C ILE A 64 2.66 17.22 18.94
N ILE A 65 3.89 16.77 18.66
CA ILE A 65 4.25 16.24 17.33
C ILE A 65 3.53 14.91 17.08
N LEU A 66 3.46 14.03 18.07
CA LEU A 66 2.76 12.74 17.97
C LEU A 66 1.27 12.94 17.64
N GLU A 67 0.57 13.85 18.33
CA GLU A 67 -0.84 14.16 18.04
C GLU A 67 -1.05 14.67 16.60
N LYS A 68 -0.11 15.46 16.07
CA LYS A 68 -0.15 15.93 14.69
C LYS A 68 0.08 14.81 13.68
N LEU A 69 0.97 13.86 14.00
CA LEU A 69 1.28 12.73 13.14
C LEU A 69 0.19 11.66 13.16
N GLU A 70 -0.49 11.46 14.29
CA GLU A 70 -1.60 10.51 14.44
C GLU A 70 -2.76 10.84 13.49
N LYS A 71 -3.00 12.12 13.23
CA LYS A 71 -4.01 12.58 12.26
C LYS A 71 -3.63 12.27 10.80
N LYS A 72 -2.40 11.81 10.54
CA LYS A 72 -1.89 11.49 9.20
C LYS A 72 -1.83 9.97 9.06
N ASN A 73 -2.65 9.43 8.15
CA ASN A 73 -2.71 7.99 7.86
C ASN A 73 -1.73 7.59 6.74
N SER A 74 -0.43 7.90 6.88
CA SER A 74 0.60 7.47 5.92
C SER A 74 1.67 6.61 6.59
N ILE A 75 2.37 5.78 5.82
CA ILE A 75 3.45 4.95 6.36
C ILE A 75 4.50 5.83 7.05
N LEU A 76 4.93 6.91 6.38
CA LEU A 76 5.97 7.79 6.89
C LEU A 76 5.59 8.48 8.21
N SER A 77 4.32 8.84 8.42
CA SER A 77 3.89 9.41 9.71
C SER A 77 3.96 8.38 10.84
N HIS A 78 3.61 7.12 10.57
CA HIS A 78 3.70 6.04 11.56
C HIS A 78 5.16 5.72 11.89
N LEU A 79 6.02 5.68 10.89
CA LEU A 79 7.46 5.48 11.11
C LEU A 79 8.07 6.67 11.89
N LEU A 80 7.68 7.91 11.59
CA LEU A 80 8.15 9.05 12.37
C LEU A 80 7.64 9.00 13.83
N GLN A 81 6.39 8.56 14.06
CA GLN A 81 5.90 8.30 15.43
C GLN A 81 6.72 7.22 16.12
N ALA A 82 7.01 6.11 15.44
CA ALA A 82 7.84 5.03 15.97
C ALA A 82 9.22 5.56 16.37
N TYR A 83 9.84 6.39 15.54
CA TYR A 83 11.12 7.03 15.82
C TYR A 83 11.06 7.97 17.03
N ILE A 84 10.01 8.78 17.18
CA ILE A 84 9.82 9.63 18.36
C ILE A 84 9.68 8.78 19.64
N PHE A 85 8.89 7.71 19.61
CA PHE A 85 8.77 6.79 20.75
C PHE A 85 10.11 6.13 21.09
N MET A 86 10.87 5.74 20.08
CA MET A 86 12.20 5.15 20.25
C MET A 86 13.18 6.13 20.90
N LYS A 87 13.22 7.40 20.45
CA LYS A 87 14.04 8.46 21.09
C LYS A 87 13.64 8.70 22.56
N ASN A 88 12.38 8.48 22.90
CA ASN A 88 11.86 8.58 24.26
C ASN A 88 11.99 7.27 25.05
N ALA A 89 12.88 6.36 24.61
CA ALA A 89 13.13 5.05 25.22
C ALA A 89 11.90 4.12 25.32
N ASN A 90 10.84 4.39 24.55
CA ASN A 90 9.63 3.58 24.52
C ASN A 90 9.63 2.63 23.31
N LYS A 91 10.51 1.63 23.34
CA LYS A 91 10.67 0.64 22.26
C LYS A 91 9.39 -0.14 21.98
N ALA A 92 8.59 -0.44 23.00
CA ALA A 92 7.33 -1.17 22.84
C ALA A 92 6.32 -0.40 21.97
N GLN A 93 6.16 0.91 22.21
CA GLN A 93 5.30 1.75 21.38
C GLN A 93 5.88 1.98 19.98
N ALA A 94 7.21 2.07 19.86
CA ALA A 94 7.87 2.14 18.55
C ALA A 94 7.56 0.89 17.71
N GLU A 95 7.74 -0.31 18.28
CA GLU A 95 7.37 -1.55 17.60
C GLU A 95 5.87 -1.61 17.29
N ALA A 96 4.99 -1.17 18.19
CA ALA A 96 3.56 -1.17 17.96
C ALA A 96 3.18 -0.36 16.71
N LYS A 97 3.82 0.80 16.50
CA LYS A 97 3.62 1.62 15.30
C LYS A 97 4.14 0.99 14.02
N ILE A 98 5.26 0.25 14.07
CA ILE A 98 5.72 -0.53 12.91
C ILE A 98 4.75 -1.69 12.62
N LYS A 99 4.29 -2.41 13.66
CA LYS A 99 3.31 -3.50 13.52
C LYS A 99 1.97 -3.00 12.98
N GLU A 100 1.57 -1.78 13.32
CA GLU A 100 0.41 -1.10 12.74
C GLU A 100 0.58 -0.94 11.22
N VAL A 101 1.73 -0.43 10.76
CA VAL A 101 2.08 -0.35 9.32
C VAL A 101 1.94 -1.70 8.61
N LEU A 102 2.46 -2.76 9.22
CA LEU A 102 2.47 -4.11 8.66
C LEU A 102 1.11 -4.84 8.75
N SER A 103 0.15 -4.28 9.48
CA SER A 103 -1.16 -4.91 9.70
C SER A 103 -2.18 -4.60 8.61
N HIS A 104 -1.89 -3.62 7.75
CA HIS A 104 -2.74 -3.20 6.64
C HIS A 104 -2.04 -3.41 5.30
N PRO A 105 -2.78 -3.63 4.20
CA PRO A 105 -2.23 -3.58 2.84
C PRO A 105 -1.68 -2.21 2.49
N PHE A 106 -0.69 -2.15 1.60
CA PHE A 106 -0.04 -0.89 1.22
C PHE A 106 -1.01 0.16 0.67
N ASP A 107 -1.98 -0.30 -0.12
CA ASP A 107 -3.04 0.51 -0.72
C ASP A 107 -3.89 1.28 0.34
N TYR A 108 -3.97 0.78 1.58
CA TYR A 108 -4.63 1.47 2.70
C TYR A 108 -3.99 2.83 2.96
N TYR A 109 -2.66 2.85 3.08
CA TYR A 109 -1.91 4.07 3.34
C TYR A 109 -1.87 4.98 2.11
N LEU A 110 -1.91 4.42 0.90
CA LEU A 110 -1.96 5.20 -0.33
C LEU A 110 -3.25 5.99 -0.47
N LEU A 111 -4.39 5.34 -0.23
CA LEU A 111 -5.70 5.95 -0.41
C LEU A 111 -6.04 6.96 0.70
N LEU A 112 -5.42 6.83 1.88
CA LEU A 112 -5.67 7.68 3.04
C LEU A 112 -4.55 8.73 3.26
N ALA A 113 -3.45 8.66 2.52
CA ALA A 113 -2.41 9.67 2.59
C ALA A 113 -2.90 11.01 2.04
N ALA A 114 -2.74 12.07 2.83
CA ALA A 114 -3.00 13.43 2.37
C ALA A 114 -2.06 13.79 1.21
N LYS A 115 -2.63 14.31 0.11
CA LYS A 115 -1.95 14.81 -1.09
C LYS A 115 -0.77 15.72 -0.77
N LYS A 116 0.45 15.18 -0.72
CA LYS A 116 1.67 15.98 -0.53
C LYS A 116 2.79 15.38 -1.37
N ARG A 117 3.38 16.20 -2.24
CA ARG A 117 4.42 15.81 -3.19
C ARG A 117 5.79 16.00 -2.53
N ILE A 118 6.13 15.16 -1.55
CA ILE A 118 7.51 15.14 -1.05
C ILE A 118 8.37 14.60 -2.20
N SER A 119 9.47 15.28 -2.53
CA SER A 119 10.34 14.82 -3.61
C SER A 119 10.92 13.44 -3.30
N THR A 120 11.10 12.60 -4.33
CA THR A 120 11.63 11.24 -4.19
C THR A 120 12.96 11.22 -3.43
N LYS A 121 13.87 12.15 -3.76
CA LYS A 121 15.16 12.30 -3.09
C LYS A 121 14.99 12.54 -1.58
N GLU A 122 14.04 13.38 -1.20
CA GLU A 122 13.83 13.72 0.21
C GLU A 122 13.11 12.59 0.95
N LEU A 123 12.20 11.87 0.29
CA LEU A 123 11.60 10.64 0.83
C LEU A 123 12.68 9.59 1.09
N ILE A 124 13.56 9.30 0.12
CA ILE A 124 14.68 8.37 0.28
C ILE A 124 15.56 8.78 1.48
N ARG A 125 15.94 10.07 1.57
CA ARG A 125 16.73 10.58 2.69
C ARG A 125 16.09 10.30 4.05
N ILE A 126 14.79 10.55 4.17
CA ILE A 126 14.06 10.33 5.44
C ILE A 126 13.96 8.84 5.75
N TYR A 127 13.55 8.01 4.79
CA TYR A 127 13.44 6.57 4.99
C TYR A 127 14.79 5.94 5.34
N LYS A 128 15.88 6.32 4.65
CA LYS A 128 17.24 5.89 4.99
C LYS A 128 17.59 6.15 6.44
N TYR A 129 17.31 7.36 6.92
CA TYR A 129 17.59 7.72 8.29
C TYR A 129 16.75 6.90 9.28
N LEU A 130 15.44 6.80 9.06
CA LEU A 130 14.54 6.10 9.97
C LEU A 130 14.85 4.60 10.03
N LEU A 131 15.04 3.95 8.88
CA LEU A 131 15.32 2.52 8.79
C LEU A 131 16.65 2.16 9.46
N ASN A 132 17.71 2.94 9.24
CA ASN A 132 18.99 2.74 9.93
C ASN A 132 18.85 2.90 11.44
N ALA A 133 18.12 3.91 11.90
CA ALA A 133 17.88 4.10 13.33
C ALA A 133 17.11 2.91 13.94
N PHE A 134 16.12 2.37 13.22
CA PHE A 134 15.39 1.19 13.68
C PHE A 134 16.26 -0.06 13.74
N LEU A 135 17.12 -0.29 12.75
CA LEU A 135 18.05 -1.42 12.77
C LEU A 135 19.03 -1.36 13.96
N GLN A 136 19.52 -0.16 14.28
CA GLN A 136 20.50 0.05 15.34
C GLN A 136 19.86 -0.04 16.74
N ASP A 137 18.70 0.59 16.92
CA ASP A 137 18.15 0.85 18.25
C ASP A 137 17.00 -0.09 18.63
N LEU A 138 16.35 -0.77 17.68
CA LEU A 138 15.36 -1.80 17.98
C LEU A 138 16.03 -3.18 18.07
N ASN A 139 15.80 -3.88 19.19
CA ASN A 139 16.33 -5.23 19.42
C ASN A 139 15.61 -6.32 18.59
N ASN A 140 14.86 -5.92 17.54
CA ASN A 140 13.92 -6.78 16.82
C ASN A 140 14.18 -6.67 15.30
N SER A 141 15.34 -7.18 14.88
CA SER A 141 15.78 -7.12 13.48
C SER A 141 14.77 -7.73 12.51
N LYS A 142 14.09 -8.82 12.89
CA LYS A 142 13.07 -9.48 12.05
C LYS A 142 11.87 -8.57 11.77
N LEU A 143 11.44 -7.75 12.73
CA LEU A 143 10.36 -6.79 12.51
C LEU A 143 10.77 -5.72 11.50
N VAL A 144 12.00 -5.21 11.62
CA VAL A 144 12.53 -4.18 10.72
C VAL A 144 12.76 -4.75 9.32
N GLN A 145 13.28 -5.98 9.20
CA GLN A 145 13.41 -6.68 7.93
C GLN A 145 12.05 -6.96 7.28
N THR A 146 11.01 -7.28 8.07
CA THR A 146 9.63 -7.42 7.55
C THR A 146 9.11 -6.09 7.01
N LEU A 147 9.40 -4.97 7.68
CA LEU A 147 9.07 -3.63 7.21
C LEU A 147 9.81 -3.29 5.91
N MET A 148 11.10 -3.56 5.83
CA MET A 148 11.91 -3.33 4.62
C MET A 148 11.38 -4.15 3.45
N PHE A 149 11.15 -5.45 3.65
CA PHE A 149 10.52 -6.31 2.66
C PHE A 149 9.16 -5.77 2.20
N TYR A 150 8.31 -5.34 3.14
CA TYR A 150 7.00 -4.77 2.85
C TYR A 150 7.07 -3.49 2.01
N LEU A 151 8.04 -2.60 2.30
CA LEU A 151 8.27 -1.40 1.52
C LEU A 151 8.79 -1.76 0.12
N HIS A 152 9.81 -2.60 0.04
CA HIS A 152 10.44 -3.04 -1.21
C HIS A 152 9.42 -3.69 -2.15
N HIS A 153 8.63 -4.64 -1.66
CA HIS A 153 7.64 -5.38 -2.44
C HIS A 153 6.47 -4.53 -2.97
N HIS A 154 6.30 -3.30 -2.47
CA HIS A 154 5.21 -2.40 -2.85
C HIS A 154 5.70 -1.04 -3.40
N THR A 155 6.99 -0.92 -3.66
CA THR A 155 7.58 0.29 -4.26
C THR A 155 8.44 -0.08 -5.47
N LEU A 156 8.69 0.90 -6.33
CA LEU A 156 9.44 0.74 -7.58
C LEU A 156 10.29 1.99 -7.86
N GLY A 157 11.19 1.88 -8.83
CA GLY A 157 12.03 2.98 -9.30
C GLY A 157 13.09 3.38 -8.26
N PRO A 158 13.49 4.67 -8.20
CA PRO A 158 14.65 5.08 -7.40
C PRO A 158 14.55 4.75 -5.90
N PHE A 159 13.34 4.64 -5.34
CA PHE A 159 13.15 4.24 -3.95
C PHE A 159 13.38 2.74 -3.73
N HIS A 160 13.01 1.92 -4.72
CA HIS A 160 13.25 0.49 -4.71
C HIS A 160 14.74 0.18 -4.85
N ASP A 161 15.40 0.80 -5.84
CA ASP A 161 16.84 0.67 -6.07
C ASP A 161 17.64 1.08 -4.82
N PHE A 162 17.20 2.13 -4.13
CA PHE A 162 17.78 2.56 -2.85
C PHE A 162 17.66 1.48 -1.75
N LEU A 163 16.54 0.76 -1.68
CA LEU A 163 16.39 -0.31 -0.69
C LEU A 163 17.38 -1.44 -0.99
N ASP A 164 17.48 -1.87 -2.27
CA ASP A 164 18.42 -2.91 -2.72
C ASP A 164 19.88 -2.53 -2.40
N ASP A 165 20.26 -1.27 -2.63
CA ASP A 165 21.65 -0.81 -2.47
C ASP A 165 22.09 -0.69 -1.00
N GLU A 166 21.17 -0.44 -0.07
CA GLU A 166 21.51 0.03 1.28
C GLU A 166 21.10 -0.94 2.41
N PHE A 167 20.23 -1.90 2.14
CA PHE A 167 19.68 -2.77 3.20
C PHE A 167 19.59 -4.23 2.78
N ASP A 168 19.90 -5.11 3.73
CA ASP A 168 19.62 -6.54 3.60
C ASP A 168 18.17 -6.85 4.04
N TYR A 169 17.41 -7.51 3.18
CA TYR A 169 16.09 -8.07 3.49
C TYR A 169 15.88 -9.43 2.82
N PRO A 170 14.88 -10.23 3.26
CA PRO A 170 14.62 -11.52 2.63
C PRO A 170 14.18 -11.35 1.18
N GLU A 171 15.03 -11.76 0.24
CA GLU A 171 14.76 -11.71 -1.20
C GLU A 171 14.50 -13.09 -1.79
N SER A 172 15.27 -14.08 -1.32
CA SER A 172 15.10 -15.44 -1.82
C SER A 172 13.79 -16.02 -1.31
N LEU A 173 13.15 -16.85 -2.13
CA LEU A 173 11.93 -17.53 -1.70
C LEU A 173 12.18 -18.31 -0.40
N SER A 174 13.35 -18.93 -0.24
CA SER A 174 13.73 -19.66 0.99
C SER A 174 13.69 -18.78 2.23
N GLU A 175 14.34 -17.61 2.20
CA GLU A 175 14.33 -16.67 3.31
C GLU A 175 12.91 -16.18 3.59
N ILE A 176 12.16 -15.82 2.54
CA ILE A 176 10.74 -15.42 2.67
C ILE A 176 9.93 -16.51 3.40
N ARG A 177 10.18 -17.81 3.14
CA ARG A 177 9.54 -18.92 3.86
C ARG A 177 9.85 -18.94 5.34
N GLU A 178 11.08 -18.62 5.74
CA GLU A 178 11.45 -18.54 7.15
C GLU A 178 10.69 -17.45 7.89
N PHE A 179 10.46 -16.31 7.22
CA PHE A 179 9.68 -15.22 7.80
C PHE A 179 8.19 -15.54 7.88
N TYR A 180 7.55 -15.93 6.78
CA TYR A 180 6.11 -16.19 6.81
C TYR A 180 5.76 -17.44 7.64
N GLY A 181 6.69 -18.38 7.81
CA GLY A 181 6.55 -19.55 8.67
C GLY A 181 6.54 -19.22 10.16
N SER A 182 7.03 -18.04 10.55
CA SER A 182 7.05 -17.58 11.94
C SER A 182 5.64 -17.23 12.44
N TYR A 183 5.32 -17.63 13.67
CA TYR A 183 4.07 -17.21 14.32
C TYR A 183 4.05 -15.69 14.58
N ASN A 184 5.19 -15.12 15.01
CA ASN A 184 5.27 -13.73 15.46
C ASN A 184 5.48 -12.72 14.32
N PHE A 185 6.08 -13.16 13.21
CA PHE A 185 6.44 -12.27 12.09
C PHE A 185 5.78 -12.67 10.77
N GLY A 186 5.34 -13.92 10.64
CA GLY A 186 4.62 -14.41 9.47
C GLY A 186 3.11 -14.29 9.65
N LEU A 187 2.53 -15.22 10.40
CA LEU A 187 1.09 -15.34 10.63
C LEU A 187 0.46 -14.08 11.28
N ALA A 188 1.28 -13.30 11.99
CA ALA A 188 0.87 -12.02 12.57
C ALA A 188 0.53 -10.97 11.48
N PHE A 189 1.29 -10.95 10.37
CA PHE A 189 1.23 -9.92 9.31
C PHE A 189 0.83 -10.51 7.95
N PRO A 190 -0.38 -11.09 7.81
CA PRO A 190 -0.80 -11.71 6.55
C PRO A 190 -0.95 -10.72 5.39
N MET A 191 -1.13 -9.42 5.68
CA MET A 191 -1.18 -8.38 4.65
C MET A 191 0.18 -8.13 3.97
N VAL A 192 1.28 -8.52 4.61
CA VAL A 192 2.63 -8.47 4.03
C VAL A 192 2.89 -9.74 3.22
N TRP A 193 2.72 -10.90 3.85
CA TRP A 193 3.21 -12.16 3.27
C TRP A 193 2.26 -12.80 2.27
N ALA A 194 0.94 -12.66 2.44
CA ALA A 194 0.01 -13.31 1.51
C ALA A 194 0.20 -12.80 0.07
N PRO A 195 0.25 -11.47 -0.21
CA PRO A 195 0.54 -10.97 -1.55
C PRO A 195 1.87 -11.50 -2.11
N ALA A 196 2.93 -11.47 -1.30
CA ALA A 196 4.24 -11.96 -1.68
C ALA A 196 4.24 -13.46 -2.04
N ILE A 197 3.61 -14.31 -1.23
CA ILE A 197 3.49 -15.75 -1.51
C ILE A 197 2.68 -15.97 -2.78
N ASN A 198 1.60 -15.22 -3.00
CA ASN A 198 0.78 -15.34 -4.20
C ASN A 198 1.57 -15.00 -5.47
N GLN A 199 2.47 -14.01 -5.39
CA GLN A 199 3.26 -13.54 -6.53
C GLN A 199 4.51 -14.37 -6.79
N LEU A 200 5.21 -14.79 -5.72
CA LEU A 200 6.55 -15.39 -5.79
C LEU A 200 6.54 -16.91 -5.63
N SER A 201 5.41 -17.49 -5.23
CA SER A 201 5.30 -18.92 -4.92
C SER A 201 4.13 -19.60 -5.66
N SER A 202 3.83 -20.84 -5.28
CA SER A 202 2.74 -21.62 -5.87
C SER A 202 1.38 -21.30 -5.23
N SER A 203 0.30 -21.46 -5.99
CA SER A 203 -1.07 -21.34 -5.46
C SER A 203 -1.32 -22.29 -4.29
N GLN A 204 -0.72 -23.49 -4.29
CA GLN A 204 -0.85 -24.44 -3.18
C GLN A 204 -0.19 -23.91 -1.89
N GLU A 205 0.98 -23.28 -2.00
CA GLU A 205 1.68 -22.69 -0.87
C GLU A 205 0.89 -21.52 -0.29
N TYR A 206 0.33 -20.67 -1.15
CA TYR A 206 -0.59 -19.61 -0.75
C TYR A 206 -1.80 -20.14 0.01
N LEU A 207 -2.49 -21.17 -0.51
CA LEU A 207 -3.62 -21.81 0.16
C LEU A 207 -3.25 -22.36 1.54
N ASN A 208 -2.12 -23.06 1.62
CA ASN A 208 -1.60 -23.60 2.88
C ASN A 208 -1.31 -22.48 3.90
N TYR A 209 -0.77 -21.35 3.45
CA TYR A 209 -0.52 -20.19 4.30
C TYR A 209 -1.83 -19.57 4.81
N ILE A 210 -2.78 -19.31 3.91
CA ILE A 210 -4.08 -18.72 4.24
C ILE A 210 -4.85 -19.58 5.26
N GLN A 211 -4.74 -20.91 5.19
CA GLN A 211 -5.35 -21.81 6.19
C GLN A 211 -4.72 -21.72 7.58
N LYS A 212 -3.40 -21.42 7.65
CA LYS A 212 -2.68 -21.25 8.93
C LYS A 212 -2.94 -19.89 9.57
N VAL A 213 -3.11 -18.86 8.74
CA VAL A 213 -3.61 -17.56 9.21
C VAL A 213 -4.99 -17.82 9.79
N LYS A 214 -5.20 -17.57 11.09
CA LYS A 214 -6.50 -17.72 11.77
C LYS A 214 -7.51 -16.70 11.22
N LEU A 215 -7.89 -16.90 9.96
CA LEU A 215 -8.58 -15.94 9.12
C LEU A 215 -10.03 -15.72 9.57
N PRO A 216 -10.78 -16.73 10.04
CA PRO A 216 -12.11 -16.51 10.61
C PRO A 216 -12.11 -15.48 11.75
N SER A 217 -11.16 -15.56 12.69
CA SER A 217 -11.09 -14.61 13.80
C SER A 217 -10.63 -13.22 13.34
N LYS A 218 -9.72 -13.15 12.36
CA LYS A 218 -9.27 -11.88 11.78
C LYS A 218 -10.41 -11.18 11.01
N ILE A 219 -11.17 -11.90 10.19
CA ILE A 219 -12.34 -11.37 9.45
C ILE A 219 -13.43 -10.87 10.40
N LYS A 220 -13.72 -11.63 11.48
CA LYS A 220 -14.70 -11.23 12.50
C LYS A 220 -14.34 -9.89 13.14
N LYS A 221 -13.04 -9.64 13.38
CA LYS A 221 -12.52 -8.38 13.94
C LYS A 221 -12.50 -7.26 12.89
N ASP A 222 -12.01 -7.55 11.69
CA ASP A 222 -11.94 -6.59 10.59
C ASP A 222 -12.22 -7.28 9.26
N SER A 223 -13.30 -6.83 8.62
CA SER A 223 -13.77 -7.41 7.36
C SER A 223 -12.78 -7.20 6.21
N SER A 224 -11.84 -6.24 6.31
CA SER A 224 -10.78 -6.02 5.31
C SER A 224 -9.95 -7.29 5.03
N HIS A 225 -9.83 -8.19 6.00
CA HIS A 225 -9.12 -9.46 5.87
C HIS A 225 -9.77 -10.42 4.86
N LEU A 226 -11.03 -10.17 4.43
CA LEU A 226 -11.62 -10.90 3.30
C LEU A 226 -10.81 -10.73 2.02
N TYR A 227 -10.09 -9.62 1.87
CA TYR A 227 -9.23 -9.37 0.71
C TYR A 227 -8.20 -10.49 0.50
N LEU A 228 -7.77 -11.17 1.56
CA LEU A 228 -6.85 -12.31 1.50
C LEU A 228 -7.45 -13.57 0.86
N LEU A 229 -8.75 -13.56 0.53
CA LEU A 229 -9.43 -14.66 -0.15
C LEU A 229 -9.64 -14.41 -1.64
N LYS A 230 -9.31 -13.21 -2.14
CA LYS A 230 -9.67 -12.81 -3.50
C LYS A 230 -9.06 -13.73 -4.58
N ASP A 231 -7.84 -14.20 -4.33
CA ASP A 231 -7.07 -15.02 -5.27
C ASP A 231 -7.23 -16.53 -4.99
N VAL A 232 -7.97 -16.90 -3.94
CA VAL A 232 -8.17 -18.30 -3.53
C VAL A 232 -9.15 -18.99 -4.48
N THR A 233 -8.72 -20.09 -5.11
CA THR A 233 -9.55 -20.88 -6.03
C THR A 233 -10.70 -21.60 -5.35
N LYS A 234 -10.56 -21.96 -4.07
CA LYS A 234 -11.60 -22.60 -3.25
C LYS A 234 -11.63 -22.02 -1.84
N ILE A 235 -12.64 -21.21 -1.57
CA ILE A 235 -12.84 -20.62 -0.24
C ILE A 235 -13.32 -21.72 0.72
N SER A 236 -12.47 -22.09 1.67
CA SER A 236 -12.75 -23.12 2.69
C SER A 236 -13.53 -22.58 3.90
N LEU A 237 -13.83 -21.28 3.91
CA LEU A 237 -14.55 -20.62 4.99
C LEU A 237 -16.06 -20.82 4.86
N GLU A 238 -16.75 -20.73 6.00
CA GLU A 238 -18.21 -20.78 6.05
C GLU A 238 -18.83 -19.72 5.11
N LYS A 239 -19.70 -20.20 4.22
CA LYS A 239 -20.33 -19.38 3.18
C LYS A 239 -20.96 -18.11 3.73
N ASP A 240 -21.79 -18.26 4.76
CA ASP A 240 -22.55 -17.15 5.34
C ASP A 240 -21.64 -16.10 5.97
N MET A 241 -20.55 -16.52 6.61
CA MET A 241 -19.54 -15.60 7.14
C MET A 241 -18.93 -14.74 6.03
N VAL A 242 -18.54 -15.34 4.91
CA VAL A 242 -17.94 -14.61 3.79
C VAL A 242 -18.94 -13.62 3.19
N LEU A 243 -20.17 -14.06 2.95
CA LEU A 243 -21.22 -13.22 2.36
C LEU A 243 -21.60 -12.04 3.28
N ASP A 244 -21.73 -12.28 4.58
CA ASP A 244 -22.08 -11.25 5.55
C ASP A 244 -21.00 -10.20 5.69
N HIS A 245 -19.73 -10.62 5.78
CA HIS A 245 -18.61 -9.69 5.86
C HIS A 245 -18.39 -8.93 4.54
N PHE A 246 -18.64 -9.57 3.39
CA PHE A 246 -18.62 -8.87 2.11
C PHE A 246 -19.72 -7.81 2.04
N LYS A 247 -20.95 -8.13 2.45
CA LYS A 247 -22.05 -7.15 2.55
C LYS A 247 -21.70 -6.00 3.49
N LYS A 248 -21.04 -6.26 4.62
CA LYS A 248 -20.57 -5.24 5.56
C LYS A 248 -19.56 -4.31 4.88
N LEU A 249 -18.54 -4.85 4.20
CA LEU A 249 -17.58 -4.05 3.43
C LEU A 249 -18.28 -3.21 2.35
N ASN A 250 -19.18 -3.82 1.58
CA ASN A 250 -19.87 -3.16 0.48
C ASN A 250 -20.82 -2.03 0.93
N LYS A 251 -21.24 -2.03 2.20
CA LYS A 251 -22.06 -0.96 2.78
C LYS A 251 -21.23 0.17 3.38
N LYS A 252 -19.92 -0.01 3.59
CA LYS A 252 -19.06 1.07 4.10
C LYS A 252 -18.85 2.12 3.01
N CYS A 253 -18.98 3.38 3.38
CA CYS A 253 -18.84 4.53 2.46
C CYS A 253 -17.46 5.20 2.55
N ASP A 254 -16.40 4.42 2.80
CA ASP A 254 -15.02 4.92 2.82
C ASP A 254 -14.24 4.43 1.59
N LEU A 255 -13.27 5.26 1.14
CA LEU A 255 -12.49 5.01 -0.09
C LEU A 255 -11.78 3.66 -0.08
N TYR A 256 -11.23 3.26 1.07
CA TYR A 256 -10.47 2.04 1.17
C TYR A 256 -11.37 0.80 1.09
N SER A 257 -12.49 0.80 1.81
CA SER A 257 -13.46 -0.29 1.72
C SER A 257 -14.04 -0.43 0.31
N GLU A 258 -14.31 0.68 -0.37
CA GLU A 258 -14.78 0.63 -1.76
C GLU A 258 -13.70 0.08 -2.71
N TYR A 259 -12.45 0.49 -2.54
CA TYR A 259 -11.32 -0.09 -3.27
C TYR A 259 -11.22 -1.61 -3.06
N LEU A 260 -11.28 -2.09 -1.81
CA LEU A 260 -11.23 -3.53 -1.52
C LEU A 260 -12.35 -4.29 -2.22
N VAL A 261 -13.58 -3.76 -2.18
CA VAL A 261 -14.73 -4.37 -2.85
C VAL A 261 -14.49 -4.45 -4.36
N ILE A 262 -14.03 -3.36 -4.97
CA ILE A 262 -13.69 -3.34 -6.40
C ILE A 262 -12.61 -4.36 -6.73
N SER A 263 -11.52 -4.39 -5.95
CA SER A 263 -10.40 -5.31 -6.19
C SER A 263 -10.81 -6.77 -6.03
N MET A 264 -11.69 -7.10 -5.08
CA MET A 264 -12.21 -8.46 -4.93
C MET A 264 -13.14 -8.83 -6.10
N LEU A 265 -13.98 -7.91 -6.56
CA LEU A 265 -14.86 -8.14 -7.71
C LEU A 265 -14.11 -8.23 -9.05
N ASP A 266 -12.88 -7.72 -9.12
CA ASP A 266 -12.02 -7.83 -10.29
C ASP A 266 -11.40 -9.22 -10.45
N THR A 267 -11.26 -9.96 -9.35
CA THR A 267 -10.72 -11.31 -9.39
C THR A 267 -11.78 -12.32 -9.79
N GLU A 268 -11.50 -13.09 -10.84
CA GLU A 268 -12.44 -14.08 -11.41
C GLU A 268 -12.92 -15.09 -10.37
N ASN A 269 -12.01 -15.59 -9.51
CA ASN A 269 -12.32 -16.58 -8.49
C ASN A 269 -13.35 -16.06 -7.47
N PHE A 270 -13.11 -14.87 -6.91
CA PHE A 270 -14.01 -14.29 -5.91
C PHE A 270 -15.33 -13.82 -6.53
N TYR A 271 -15.29 -13.28 -7.75
CA TYR A 271 -16.50 -12.92 -8.50
C TYR A 271 -17.40 -14.14 -8.73
N LYS A 272 -16.85 -15.24 -9.27
CA LYS A 272 -17.59 -16.50 -9.47
C LYS A 272 -18.13 -17.07 -8.17
N TYR A 273 -17.35 -16.99 -7.09
CA TYR A 273 -17.81 -17.41 -5.77
C TYR A 273 -19.04 -16.62 -5.33
N LEU A 274 -19.02 -15.28 -5.45
CA LEU A 274 -20.15 -14.43 -5.07
C LEU A 274 -21.37 -14.66 -5.97
N ASP A 275 -21.18 -14.76 -7.27
CA ASP A 275 -22.25 -14.99 -8.25
C ASP A 275 -22.98 -16.31 -7.98
N ALA A 276 -22.23 -17.39 -7.71
CA ALA A 276 -22.80 -18.70 -7.40
C ALA A 276 -23.52 -18.76 -6.04
N ASN A 277 -23.21 -17.84 -5.11
CA ASN A 277 -23.63 -17.95 -3.72
C ASN A 277 -24.51 -16.83 -3.20
N SER A 278 -24.71 -15.75 -3.97
CA SER A 278 -25.44 -14.57 -3.52
C SER A 278 -26.47 -14.11 -4.52
N SER A 279 -27.59 -13.58 -4.03
CA SER A 279 -28.58 -12.86 -4.83
C SER A 279 -28.20 -11.39 -5.06
N LEU A 280 -26.96 -11.00 -4.72
CA LEU A 280 -26.48 -9.63 -4.94
C LEU A 280 -26.44 -9.38 -6.44
N LYS A 281 -27.30 -8.48 -6.92
CA LYS A 281 -27.15 -7.89 -8.25
C LYS A 281 -25.88 -7.05 -8.25
N ILE A 282 -24.75 -7.69 -8.52
CA ILE A 282 -23.49 -6.99 -8.78
C ILE A 282 -23.72 -6.30 -10.12
N GLY A 283 -24.19 -5.05 -10.09
CA GLY A 283 -24.31 -4.22 -11.30
C GLY A 283 -22.97 -4.19 -12.03
N ILE A 284 -22.98 -3.84 -13.32
CA ILE A 284 -21.80 -3.88 -14.20
C ILE A 284 -20.56 -3.35 -13.46
N VAL A 285 -19.69 -4.27 -13.02
CA VAL A 285 -18.53 -3.98 -12.16
C VAL A 285 -17.68 -2.86 -12.78
N THR A 286 -17.58 -2.87 -14.10
CA THR A 286 -16.92 -1.84 -14.92
C THR A 286 -17.46 -0.43 -14.67
N ASN A 287 -18.77 -0.23 -14.57
CA ASN A 287 -19.35 1.09 -14.32
C ASN A 287 -19.04 1.59 -12.92
N ARG A 288 -19.07 0.70 -11.93
CA ARG A 288 -18.69 1.04 -10.55
C ARG A 288 -17.21 1.41 -10.47
N LYS A 289 -16.34 0.60 -11.08
CA LYS A 289 -14.89 0.88 -11.19
C LYS A 289 -14.64 2.25 -11.81
N ARG A 290 -15.25 2.52 -12.96
CA ARG A 290 -15.09 3.79 -13.67
C ARG A 290 -15.54 4.98 -12.81
N LYS A 291 -16.68 4.88 -12.13
CA LYS A 291 -17.15 5.92 -11.19
C LYS A 291 -16.18 6.14 -10.03
N PHE A 292 -15.70 5.06 -9.41
CA PHE A 292 -14.75 5.12 -8.31
C PHE A 292 -13.45 5.81 -8.74
N PHE A 293 -12.81 5.36 -9.82
CA PHE A 293 -11.58 5.98 -10.29
C PHE A 293 -11.80 7.43 -10.76
N LYS A 294 -12.90 7.76 -11.43
CA LYS A 294 -13.22 9.18 -11.73
C LYS A 294 -13.31 10.02 -10.47
N SER A 295 -13.98 9.52 -9.43
CA SER A 295 -14.08 10.24 -8.16
C SER A 295 -12.70 10.45 -7.48
N LEU A 296 -11.77 9.48 -7.60
CA LEU A 296 -10.40 9.66 -7.13
C LEU A 296 -9.67 10.75 -7.93
N LEU A 297 -9.86 10.79 -9.26
CA LEU A 297 -9.24 11.77 -10.13
C LEU A 297 -9.76 13.18 -9.85
N ASP A 298 -11.08 13.34 -9.74
CA ASP A 298 -11.75 14.61 -9.37
C ASP A 298 -11.30 15.07 -7.98
N ALA A 299 -11.12 14.11 -7.07
CA ALA A 299 -10.57 14.35 -5.76
C ALA A 299 -9.05 14.50 -5.77
N HIS A 300 -8.33 14.54 -6.91
CA HIS A 300 -6.87 14.54 -7.05
C HIS A 300 -6.12 13.56 -6.14
N ILE A 301 -6.62 12.33 -6.01
CA ILE A 301 -6.02 11.23 -5.24
C ILE A 301 -5.35 10.27 -6.22
N LEU A 302 -4.05 10.01 -6.00
CA LEU A 302 -3.26 9.05 -6.78
C LEU A 302 -3.43 9.25 -8.30
N GLU A 303 -3.36 10.50 -8.79
CA GLU A 303 -3.79 10.91 -10.14
C GLU A 303 -3.24 10.00 -11.25
N ALA A 304 -1.92 9.71 -11.24
CA ALA A 304 -1.30 8.84 -12.23
C ALA A 304 -1.86 7.40 -12.19
N PHE A 305 -1.92 6.78 -11.00
CA PHE A 305 -2.50 5.45 -10.81
C PHE A 305 -3.96 5.41 -11.28
N THR A 306 -4.74 6.40 -10.89
CA THR A 306 -6.16 6.53 -11.23
C THR A 306 -6.36 6.66 -12.74
N VAL A 307 -5.52 7.45 -13.42
CA VAL A 307 -5.53 7.56 -14.89
C VAL A 307 -5.22 6.23 -15.54
N PHE A 308 -4.18 5.52 -15.10
CA PHE A 308 -3.86 4.20 -15.65
C PHE A 308 -5.02 3.22 -15.49
N LYS A 309 -5.67 3.20 -14.33
CA LYS A 309 -6.85 2.36 -14.10
C LYS A 309 -8.06 2.76 -14.96
N LEU A 310 -8.23 4.03 -15.29
CA LEU A 310 -9.26 4.49 -16.22
C LEU A 310 -8.96 4.06 -17.66
N LEU A 311 -7.70 4.15 -18.09
CA LEU A 311 -7.26 3.67 -19.40
C LEU A 311 -7.41 2.15 -19.55
N GLU A 312 -7.07 1.36 -18.53
CA GLU A 312 -7.30 -0.10 -18.50
C GLU A 312 -8.80 -0.46 -18.67
N LEU A 313 -9.71 0.45 -18.27
CA LEU A 313 -11.16 0.30 -18.42
C LEU A 313 -11.69 0.88 -19.75
N GLY A 314 -10.80 1.23 -20.69
CA GLY A 314 -11.13 1.82 -21.99
C GLY A 314 -11.71 3.23 -21.90
N ASP A 315 -11.45 3.96 -20.80
CA ASP A 315 -11.78 5.39 -20.69
C ASP A 315 -10.58 6.19 -21.23
N GLU A 316 -10.63 6.57 -22.50
CA GLU A 316 -9.51 7.21 -23.21
C GLU A 316 -9.72 8.72 -23.36
N SER A 317 -9.69 9.47 -22.26
CA SER A 317 -9.74 10.94 -22.30
C SER A 317 -8.38 11.56 -22.62
N ILE A 318 -8.35 12.56 -23.51
CA ILE A 318 -7.13 13.33 -23.81
C ILE A 318 -6.65 14.11 -22.58
N ASP A 319 -7.55 14.52 -21.70
CA ASP A 319 -7.18 15.28 -20.50
C ASP A 319 -6.33 14.45 -19.52
N TYR A 320 -6.34 13.12 -19.64
CA TYR A 320 -5.52 12.23 -18.82
C TYR A 320 -4.02 12.44 -19.04
N PHE A 321 -3.60 12.91 -20.22
CA PHE A 321 -2.20 13.25 -20.48
C PHE A 321 -1.68 14.39 -19.58
N GLN A 322 -2.56 15.30 -19.16
CA GLN A 322 -2.19 16.41 -18.27
C GLN A 322 -1.82 15.94 -16.87
N TYR A 323 -2.30 14.75 -16.45
CA TYR A 323 -2.01 14.15 -15.16
C TYR A 323 -0.79 13.22 -15.19
N LEU A 324 -0.39 12.75 -16.38
CA LEU A 324 0.77 11.85 -16.57
C LEU A 324 2.07 12.59 -16.89
N VAL A 325 2.00 13.87 -17.27
CA VAL A 325 3.18 14.70 -17.62
C VAL A 325 3.64 15.60 -16.45
N LYS A 326 2.87 15.67 -15.36
CA LYS A 326 3.17 16.41 -14.12
C LYS A 326 3.86 15.56 -13.08
#